data_AF-A0A931VPU9-F1
#
_entry.id   AF-A0A931VPU9-F1
#
_cell.length_a   1.000
_cell.length_b   1.000
_cell.length_c   1.000
_cell.angle_alpha   90.00
_cell.angle_beta   90.00
_cell.angle_gamma   90.00
#
_symmetry.space_group_name_H-M   'P 1'
#
loop_
_entity.id
_entity.type
_entity.pdbx_description
1 polymer ?
#
loop_
_entity_poly.entity_id
_entity_poly.type
_entity_poly.pdbx_seq_one_letter_code
_entity_poly.pdbx_strand_id
1 'polypeptide(L)'
;MTNSIAILDFGSQYAQLIARRVREAQVYCELFAWDAPQEKILSIKPKGFILSGGPKSVYEAGAPYIQKYILDSGLPILGICYGMQALTHSLGGQVDPSAQREYGPAEIQPLMPGTMLDALSKVWMSHGDRITKMPPGFVALAKSGNSPFAAMGDFQRKYFGVQFHPEVHHTPNGSQLLKHFAIDICGAKPEWTPASIIDDAVARIQKQAGKERVLAAVSGGVDSSVAAALVHKAIGDQLVAVFVDTGLLRKGEGEQVASTFREKMHAELIAVDASDEFLGALKGVTDPEQKRKIVGEKFIRLFEAQAKQIGHPKFLVQGTIYPDVVESSAPDRNKAERIKTHHNVG
;
A
#
# COMPACT_ATOMS: atom_id res chain seq x y z
N MET A 1 -16.45 12.35 5.64
CA MET A 1 -16.79 12.03 4.23
C MET A 1 -15.47 11.78 3.54
N THR A 2 -15.24 10.60 2.99
CA THR A 2 -13.90 10.16 2.54
C THR A 2 -13.53 10.81 1.21
N ASN A 3 -12.47 11.61 1.22
CA ASN A 3 -11.78 12.14 0.04
C ASN A 3 -10.75 11.10 -0.38
N SER A 4 -11.01 10.36 -1.45
CA SER A 4 -10.24 9.14 -1.74
C SER A 4 -9.89 8.99 -3.21
N ILE A 5 -8.75 8.35 -3.49
CA ILE A 5 -8.34 7.95 -4.83
C ILE A 5 -8.38 6.42 -4.93
N ALA A 6 -9.01 5.90 -5.97
CA ALA A 6 -8.95 4.48 -6.29
C ALA A 6 -7.78 4.22 -7.24
N ILE A 7 -6.87 3.34 -6.86
CA ILE A 7 -5.73 2.93 -7.70
C ILE A 7 -6.02 1.52 -8.19
N LEU A 8 -6.06 1.32 -9.50
CA LEU A 8 -6.28 0.02 -10.12
C LEU A 8 -4.96 -0.55 -10.60
N ASP A 9 -4.61 -1.72 -10.07
CA ASP A 9 -3.39 -2.42 -10.41
C ASP A 9 -3.58 -3.33 -11.63
N PHE A 10 -2.93 -2.94 -12.72
CA PHE A 10 -2.83 -3.72 -13.95
C PHE A 10 -1.63 -4.69 -13.97
N GLY A 11 -1.02 -4.94 -12.80
CA GLY A 11 0.11 -5.86 -12.62
C GLY A 11 1.46 -5.15 -12.56
N SER A 12 1.48 -3.87 -12.19
CA SER A 12 2.71 -3.09 -12.11
C SER A 12 3.55 -3.52 -10.91
N GLN A 13 4.87 -3.61 -11.10
CA GLN A 13 5.82 -3.75 -10.00
C GLN A 13 5.84 -2.51 -9.08
N TYR A 14 5.32 -1.38 -9.56
CA TYR A 14 5.36 -0.07 -8.87
C TYR A 14 4.02 0.38 -8.30
N ALA A 15 2.96 -0.44 -8.38
CA ALA A 15 1.61 -0.01 -8.00
C ALA A 15 1.51 0.49 -6.54
N GLN A 16 2.22 -0.16 -5.61
CA GLN A 16 2.27 0.28 -4.21
C GLN A 16 2.99 1.63 -4.03
N LEU A 17 3.93 1.98 -4.92
CA LEU A 17 4.59 3.29 -4.89
C LEU A 17 3.63 4.41 -5.26
N ILE A 18 2.70 4.18 -6.21
CA ILE A 18 1.64 5.13 -6.53
C ILE A 18 0.82 5.42 -5.26
N ALA A 19 0.38 4.36 -4.56
CA ALA A 19 -0.36 4.51 -3.30
C ALA A 19 0.45 5.30 -2.27
N ARG A 20 1.73 4.99 -2.10
CA ARG A 20 2.62 5.71 -1.20
C ARG A 20 2.70 7.21 -1.53
N ARG A 21 2.89 7.58 -2.81
CA ARG A 21 2.97 9.01 -3.22
C ARG A 21 1.66 9.75 -2.99
N VAL A 22 0.51 9.11 -3.22
CA VAL A 22 -0.80 9.69 -2.92
C VAL A 22 -0.99 9.90 -1.41
N ARG A 23 -0.57 8.94 -0.58
CA ARG A 23 -0.59 9.08 0.88
C ARG A 23 0.38 10.15 1.39
N GLU A 24 1.55 10.30 0.78
CA GLU A 24 2.51 11.39 1.08
C GLU A 24 1.95 12.78 0.72
N ALA A 25 1.03 12.85 -0.25
CA ALA A 25 0.23 14.04 -0.54
C ALA A 25 -0.94 14.25 0.45
N GLN A 26 -1.02 13.47 1.53
CA GLN A 26 -2.06 13.53 2.56
C GLN A 26 -3.47 13.24 2.00
N VAL A 27 -3.57 12.47 0.93
CA VAL A 27 -4.85 12.01 0.37
C VAL A 27 -5.02 10.52 0.65
N TYR A 28 -6.20 10.10 1.10
CA TYR A 28 -6.49 8.68 1.28
C TYR A 28 -6.58 7.98 -0.08
N CYS A 29 -6.11 6.75 -0.15
CA CYS A 29 -6.25 5.93 -1.35
C CYS A 29 -6.27 4.45 -1.01
N GLU A 30 -6.88 3.66 -1.87
CA GLU A 30 -6.77 2.20 -1.82
C GLU A 30 -6.32 1.66 -3.17
N LEU A 31 -5.53 0.59 -3.12
CA LEU A 31 -5.08 -0.20 -4.24
C LEU A 31 -6.01 -1.40 -4.41
N PHE A 32 -6.55 -1.56 -5.61
CA PHE A 32 -7.41 -2.66 -6.00
C PHE A 32 -6.81 -3.39 -7.20
N ALA A 33 -7.11 -4.69 -7.34
CA ALA A 33 -6.93 -5.35 -8.62
C ALA A 33 -7.84 -4.68 -9.66
N TRP A 34 -7.40 -4.64 -10.92
CA TRP A 34 -8.15 -4.01 -12.01
C TRP A 34 -9.54 -4.60 -12.25
N ASP A 35 -9.74 -5.87 -11.89
CA ASP A 35 -10.98 -6.64 -12.00
C ASP A 35 -11.74 -6.74 -10.67
N ALA A 36 -11.35 -5.97 -9.66
CA ALA A 36 -12.05 -5.97 -8.38
C ALA A 36 -13.54 -5.56 -8.55
N PRO A 37 -14.46 -6.12 -7.75
CA PRO A 37 -15.88 -5.82 -7.85
C PRO A 37 -16.17 -4.33 -7.74
N GLN A 38 -17.10 -3.85 -8.56
CA GLN A 38 -17.49 -2.43 -8.62
C GLN A 38 -17.91 -1.92 -7.24
N GLU A 39 -18.66 -2.71 -6.47
CA GLU A 39 -19.15 -2.33 -5.14
C GLU A 39 -17.99 -2.06 -4.18
N LYS A 40 -16.91 -2.85 -4.28
CA LYS A 40 -15.72 -2.69 -3.44
C LYS A 40 -15.01 -1.38 -3.77
N ILE A 41 -14.80 -1.10 -5.06
CA ILE A 41 -14.11 0.13 -5.50
C ILE A 41 -14.95 1.38 -5.19
N LEU A 42 -16.27 1.33 -5.38
CA LEU A 42 -17.15 2.47 -5.10
C LEU A 42 -17.41 2.67 -3.60
N SER A 43 -17.18 1.67 -2.74
CA SER A 43 -17.36 1.78 -1.28
C SER A 43 -16.52 2.89 -0.65
N ILE A 44 -15.33 3.18 -1.22
CA ILE A 44 -14.45 4.25 -0.74
C ILE A 44 -14.86 5.64 -1.26
N LYS A 45 -15.87 5.71 -2.14
CA LYS A 45 -16.38 6.94 -2.78
C LYS A 45 -15.27 7.75 -3.45
N PRO A 46 -14.58 7.17 -4.46
CA PRO A 46 -13.41 7.80 -5.06
C PRO A 46 -13.76 9.15 -5.72
N LYS A 47 -12.80 10.07 -5.67
CA LYS A 47 -12.80 11.36 -6.37
C LYS A 47 -12.13 11.29 -7.74
N GLY A 48 -11.38 10.23 -7.99
CA GLY A 48 -10.72 9.95 -9.25
C GLY A 48 -10.02 8.59 -9.22
N PHE A 49 -9.55 8.16 -10.38
CA PHE A 49 -8.91 6.87 -10.59
C PHE A 49 -7.48 7.03 -11.08
N ILE A 50 -6.56 6.23 -10.55
CA ILE A 50 -5.22 6.06 -11.12
C ILE A 50 -5.10 4.62 -11.63
N LEU A 51 -4.76 4.49 -12.90
CA LEU A 51 -4.59 3.22 -13.60
C LEU A 51 -3.09 2.93 -13.68
N SER A 52 -2.62 1.87 -13.00
CA SER A 52 -1.19 1.56 -12.92
C SER A 52 -0.62 1.05 -14.24
N GLY A 53 0.71 0.89 -14.28
CA GLY A 53 1.36 0.15 -15.36
C GLY A 53 1.04 -1.35 -15.34
N GLY A 54 1.62 -2.08 -16.28
CA GLY A 54 1.42 -3.52 -16.40
C GLY A 54 2.41 -4.10 -17.42
N PRO A 55 2.72 -5.39 -17.33
CA PRO A 55 3.71 -6.02 -18.20
C PRO A 55 3.17 -6.44 -19.56
N LYS A 56 1.85 -6.51 -19.73
CA LYS A 56 1.19 -7.01 -20.95
C LYS A 56 1.01 -5.91 -22.00
N SER A 57 0.80 -6.30 -23.26
CA SER A 57 0.21 -5.43 -24.28
C SER A 57 -1.32 -5.39 -24.17
N VAL A 58 -1.95 -4.27 -24.57
CA VAL A 58 -3.41 -4.09 -24.49
C VAL A 58 -4.21 -5.00 -25.41
N TYR A 59 -3.58 -5.58 -26.45
CA TYR A 59 -4.22 -6.50 -27.40
C TYR A 59 -4.01 -7.98 -27.06
N GLU A 60 -3.21 -8.29 -26.04
CA GLU A 60 -2.99 -9.68 -25.62
C GLU A 60 -4.29 -10.32 -25.10
N ALA A 61 -4.44 -11.62 -25.34
CA ALA A 61 -5.58 -12.37 -24.79
C ALA A 61 -5.54 -12.35 -23.25
N GLY A 62 -6.64 -11.94 -22.62
CA GLY A 62 -6.71 -11.79 -21.15
C GLY A 62 -5.86 -10.63 -20.63
N ALA A 63 -5.56 -9.64 -21.47
CA ALA A 63 -4.98 -8.38 -21.04
C ALA A 63 -5.95 -7.64 -20.10
N PRO A 64 -5.45 -7.06 -18.99
CA PRO A 64 -6.28 -6.24 -18.11
C PRO A 64 -6.95 -5.07 -18.85
N TYR A 65 -8.19 -4.74 -18.50
CA TYR A 65 -8.93 -3.67 -19.20
C TYR A 65 -9.64 -2.74 -18.23
N ILE A 66 -10.01 -1.55 -18.71
CA ILE A 66 -10.77 -0.60 -17.91
C ILE A 66 -12.23 -1.03 -17.87
N GLN A 67 -12.73 -1.29 -16.65
CA GLN A 67 -14.13 -1.60 -16.44
C GLN A 67 -15.03 -0.43 -16.84
N LYS A 68 -16.14 -0.72 -17.53
CA LYS A 68 -17.02 0.29 -18.13
C LYS A 68 -17.49 1.36 -17.12
N TYR A 69 -17.82 0.94 -15.90
CA TYR A 69 -18.32 1.84 -14.85
C TYR A 69 -17.31 2.94 -14.46
N ILE A 70 -16.00 2.71 -14.66
CA ILE A 70 -14.96 3.70 -14.38
C ILE A 70 -15.08 4.86 -15.37
N LEU A 71 -15.27 4.55 -16.66
CA LEU A 71 -15.48 5.56 -17.70
C LEU A 71 -16.83 6.25 -17.54
N ASP A 72 -17.89 5.48 -17.27
CA ASP A 72 -19.24 6.01 -17.08
C ASP A 72 -19.36 6.92 -15.83
N SER A 73 -18.44 6.80 -14.87
CA SER A 73 -18.45 7.60 -13.64
C SER A 73 -18.30 9.11 -13.87
N GLY A 74 -17.67 9.50 -15.00
CA GLY A 74 -17.31 10.89 -15.27
C GLY A 74 -16.26 11.48 -14.32
N LEU A 75 -15.66 10.67 -13.45
CA LEU A 75 -14.59 11.11 -12.54
C LEU A 75 -13.24 11.18 -13.26
N PRO A 76 -12.31 12.05 -12.82
CA PRO A 76 -10.98 12.14 -13.41
C PRO A 76 -10.21 10.81 -13.41
N ILE A 77 -9.41 10.59 -14.45
CA ILE A 77 -8.62 9.37 -14.64
C ILE A 77 -7.18 9.75 -15.00
N LEU A 78 -6.20 9.12 -14.35
CA LEU A 78 -4.79 9.17 -14.72
C LEU A 78 -4.31 7.78 -15.12
N GLY A 79 -3.92 7.60 -16.38
CA GLY A 79 -3.25 6.41 -16.89
C GLY A 79 -1.73 6.51 -16.78
N ILE A 80 -1.08 5.49 -16.22
CA ILE A 80 0.38 5.38 -16.13
C ILE A 80 0.85 4.19 -16.95
N CYS A 81 1.71 4.42 -17.94
CA CYS A 81 2.24 3.42 -18.86
C CYS A 81 1.12 2.55 -19.47
N TYR A 82 0.98 1.28 -19.06
CA TYR A 82 -0.13 0.43 -19.49
C TYR A 82 -1.50 1.05 -19.25
N GLY A 83 -1.72 1.72 -18.11
CA GLY A 83 -2.98 2.41 -17.84
C GLY A 83 -3.30 3.50 -18.86
N MET A 84 -2.28 4.19 -19.39
CA MET A 84 -2.44 5.16 -20.48
C MET A 84 -2.81 4.47 -21.80
N GLN A 85 -2.20 3.32 -22.09
CA GLN A 85 -2.48 2.51 -23.28
C GLN A 85 -3.90 1.91 -23.23
N ALA A 86 -4.29 1.35 -22.09
CA ALA A 86 -5.63 0.81 -21.86
C ALA A 86 -6.70 1.91 -22.02
N LEU A 87 -6.45 3.10 -21.45
CA LEU A 87 -7.33 4.25 -21.62
C LEU A 87 -7.46 4.69 -23.07
N THR A 88 -6.34 4.68 -23.80
CA THR A 88 -6.32 4.99 -25.24
C THR A 88 -7.17 4.00 -26.02
N HIS A 89 -6.93 2.71 -25.81
CA HIS A 89 -7.63 1.63 -26.50
C HIS A 89 -9.14 1.64 -26.21
N SER A 90 -9.52 1.77 -24.94
CA SER A 90 -10.94 1.83 -24.53
C SER A 90 -11.71 3.03 -25.09
N LEU A 91 -11.02 4.09 -25.52
CA LEU A 91 -11.62 5.31 -26.09
C LEU A 91 -11.46 5.42 -27.61
N GLY A 92 -11.05 4.34 -28.29
CA GLY A 92 -10.97 4.28 -29.75
C GLY A 92 -9.70 4.87 -30.37
N GLY A 93 -8.64 5.06 -29.56
CA GLY A 93 -7.29 5.32 -30.07
C GLY A 93 -6.58 4.05 -30.55
N GLN A 94 -5.33 4.18 -30.97
CA GLN A 94 -4.49 3.07 -31.41
C GLN A 94 -3.17 3.04 -30.63
N VAL A 95 -2.79 1.84 -30.23
CA VAL A 95 -1.53 1.52 -29.57
C VAL A 95 -0.81 0.53 -30.48
N ASP A 96 0.47 0.75 -30.74
CA ASP A 96 1.27 -0.17 -31.57
C ASP A 96 2.56 -0.54 -30.85
N PRO A 97 3.12 -1.74 -31.11
CA PRO A 97 4.46 -2.09 -30.67
C PRO A 97 5.49 -1.08 -31.19
N SER A 98 6.39 -0.64 -30.32
CA SER A 98 7.53 0.17 -30.73
C SER A 98 8.66 -0.73 -31.23
N ALA A 99 9.30 -0.34 -32.34
CA ALA A 99 10.49 -1.01 -32.86
C ALA A 99 11.69 -0.93 -31.89
N GLN A 100 11.71 0.08 -31.02
CA GLN A 100 12.68 0.25 -29.94
C GLN A 100 11.92 0.35 -28.62
N ARG A 101 12.18 -0.59 -27.71
CA ARG A 101 11.59 -0.56 -26.37
C ARG A 101 12.35 0.48 -25.53
N GLU A 102 11.62 1.34 -24.83
CA GLU A 102 12.21 2.39 -23.98
C GLU A 102 12.06 1.96 -22.51
N TYR A 103 13.15 1.41 -21.97
CA TYR A 103 13.27 1.05 -20.56
C TYR A 103 14.41 1.83 -19.94
N GLY A 104 14.08 2.74 -19.01
CA GLY A 104 15.07 3.52 -18.28
C GLY A 104 14.87 5.03 -18.38
N PRO A 105 15.92 5.82 -18.06
CA PRO A 105 15.86 7.26 -18.10
C PRO A 105 15.64 7.77 -19.52
N ALA A 106 14.71 8.72 -19.66
CA ALA A 106 14.44 9.43 -20.90
C ALA A 106 14.23 10.91 -20.63
N GLU A 107 14.43 11.73 -21.66
CA GLU A 107 14.05 13.13 -21.66
C GLU A 107 12.69 13.32 -22.32
N ILE A 108 11.87 14.17 -21.73
CA ILE A 108 10.60 14.59 -22.32
C ILE A 108 10.62 16.10 -22.57
N GLN A 109 9.89 16.50 -23.59
CA GLN A 109 9.60 17.89 -23.89
C GLN A 109 8.10 18.12 -23.65
N PRO A 110 7.72 18.83 -22.56
CA PRO A 110 6.37 19.38 -22.42
C PRO A 110 6.02 20.27 -23.61
N LEU A 111 4.81 20.11 -24.13
CA LEU A 111 4.31 20.82 -25.32
C LEU A 111 3.36 21.96 -24.97
N MET A 112 2.86 21.99 -23.74
CA MET A 112 1.89 22.97 -23.27
C MET A 112 2.29 23.46 -21.88
N PRO A 113 2.38 24.79 -21.66
CA PRO A 113 2.63 25.36 -20.35
C PRO A 113 1.36 25.33 -19.47
N GLY A 114 1.54 25.47 -18.16
CA GLY A 114 0.46 25.47 -17.18
C GLY A 114 -0.10 24.09 -16.88
N THR A 115 0.64 23.03 -17.20
CA THR A 115 0.21 21.65 -16.99
C THR A 115 0.96 21.00 -15.83
N MET A 116 0.50 19.84 -15.38
CA MET A 116 1.20 19.01 -14.39
C MET A 116 2.59 18.51 -14.84
N LEU A 117 3.02 18.85 -16.06
CA LEU A 117 4.27 18.43 -16.68
C LEU A 117 5.35 19.52 -16.68
N ASP A 118 5.01 20.77 -16.33
CA ASP A 118 5.91 21.92 -16.47
C ASP A 118 7.26 21.75 -15.76
N ALA A 119 7.27 21.03 -14.64
CA ALA A 119 8.47 20.73 -13.86
C ALA A 119 9.17 19.42 -14.24
N LEU A 120 8.74 18.75 -15.32
CA LEU A 120 9.27 17.46 -15.77
C LEU A 120 10.11 17.62 -17.05
N SER A 121 11.38 17.23 -16.95
CA SER A 121 12.29 17.13 -18.10
C SER A 121 12.95 15.76 -18.22
N LYS A 122 13.08 15.03 -17.10
CA LYS A 122 13.64 13.68 -17.03
C LYS A 122 12.62 12.73 -16.40
N VAL A 123 12.44 11.57 -17.01
CA VAL A 123 11.44 10.59 -16.58
C VAL A 123 11.96 9.17 -16.69
N TRP A 124 11.29 8.25 -16.01
CA TRP A 124 11.55 6.82 -16.11
C TRP A 124 10.53 6.13 -17.03
N MET A 125 10.95 5.80 -18.25
CA MET A 125 10.15 5.05 -19.22
C MET A 125 10.21 3.55 -18.94
N SER A 126 9.10 2.85 -19.16
CA SER A 126 9.06 1.38 -19.03
C SER A 126 8.01 0.79 -19.96
N HIS A 127 8.17 0.98 -21.28
CA HIS A 127 7.16 0.53 -22.24
C HIS A 127 7.75 -0.08 -23.51
N GLY A 128 7.08 -1.14 -23.97
CA GLY A 128 7.31 -1.73 -25.30
C GLY A 128 6.38 -1.15 -26.35
N ASP A 129 5.16 -0.82 -25.97
CA ASP A 129 4.14 -0.26 -26.86
C ASP A 129 4.07 1.25 -26.73
N ARG A 130 3.58 1.92 -27.77
CA ARG A 130 3.36 3.37 -27.79
C ARG A 130 2.03 3.71 -28.44
N ILE A 131 1.52 4.88 -28.13
CA ILE A 131 0.31 5.40 -28.80
C ILE A 131 0.72 5.91 -30.19
N THR A 132 -0.07 5.54 -31.20
CA THR A 132 0.09 6.02 -32.59
C THR A 132 -1.10 6.86 -33.04
N LYS A 133 -2.26 6.65 -32.43
CA LYS A 133 -3.46 7.50 -32.61
C LYS A 133 -4.10 7.79 -31.27
N MET A 134 -4.15 9.07 -30.89
CA MET A 134 -4.85 9.50 -29.67
C MET A 134 -6.37 9.33 -29.82
N PRO A 135 -7.11 9.11 -28.72
CA PRO A 135 -8.57 9.10 -28.74
C PRO A 135 -9.14 10.49 -29.08
N PRO A 136 -10.37 10.58 -29.60
CA PRO A 136 -11.03 11.87 -29.83
C PRO A 136 -11.09 12.72 -28.54
N GLY A 137 -10.80 14.01 -28.66
CA GLY A 137 -10.80 14.98 -27.56
C GLY A 137 -9.47 15.11 -26.79
N PHE A 138 -8.51 14.20 -27.02
CA PHE A 138 -7.19 14.29 -26.40
C PHE A 138 -6.25 15.20 -27.19
N VAL A 139 -5.39 15.90 -26.45
CA VAL A 139 -4.24 16.64 -26.98
C VAL A 139 -2.93 16.08 -26.43
N ALA A 140 -1.87 16.20 -27.21
CA ALA A 140 -0.52 15.82 -26.77
C ALA A 140 0.00 16.86 -25.76
N LEU A 141 0.48 16.39 -24.60
CA LEU A 141 1.01 17.24 -23.53
C LEU A 141 2.52 17.17 -23.42
N ALA A 142 3.13 16.05 -23.81
CA ALA A 142 4.58 15.91 -23.90
C ALA A 142 4.98 14.88 -24.96
N LYS A 143 6.20 15.00 -25.47
CA LYS A 143 6.84 14.02 -26.36
C LYS A 143 8.22 13.60 -25.83
N SER A 144 8.71 12.43 -26.22
CA SER A 144 10.10 11.99 -26.06
C SER A 144 10.71 11.70 -27.44
N GLY A 145 11.99 11.30 -27.48
CA GLY A 145 12.63 10.88 -28.72
C GLY A 145 11.95 9.69 -29.41
N ASN A 146 11.39 8.75 -28.63
CA ASN A 146 10.80 7.51 -29.14
C ASN A 146 9.26 7.43 -29.01
N SER A 147 8.65 8.34 -28.23
CA SER A 147 7.20 8.42 -28.04
C SER A 147 6.66 9.80 -28.42
N PRO A 148 5.91 9.93 -29.53
CA PRO A 148 5.31 11.21 -29.91
C PRO A 148 4.26 11.69 -28.90
N PHE A 149 3.69 10.76 -28.13
CA PHE A 149 2.71 11.02 -27.08
C PHE A 149 3.23 10.46 -25.76
N ALA A 150 4.29 11.08 -25.21
CA ALA A 150 4.82 10.73 -23.90
C ALA A 150 3.84 11.12 -22.76
N ALA A 151 3.00 12.12 -23.01
CA ALA A 151 1.84 12.42 -22.19
C ALA A 151 0.69 12.99 -23.04
N MET A 152 -0.55 12.74 -22.62
CA MET A 152 -1.76 13.23 -23.28
C MET A 152 -2.82 13.63 -22.27
N GLY A 153 -3.77 14.48 -22.68
CA GLY A 153 -4.89 14.86 -21.82
C GLY A 153 -6.13 15.28 -22.58
N ASP A 154 -7.28 15.00 -21.98
CA ASP A 154 -8.58 15.56 -22.28
C ASP A 154 -9.03 16.40 -21.07
N PHE A 155 -8.98 17.72 -21.22
CA PHE A 155 -9.29 18.65 -20.14
C PHE A 155 -10.78 18.73 -19.81
N GLN A 156 -11.67 18.39 -20.75
CA GLN A 156 -13.12 18.41 -20.54
C GLN A 156 -13.53 17.24 -19.65
N ARG A 157 -13.04 16.03 -19.94
CA ARG A 157 -13.29 14.82 -19.15
C ARG A 157 -12.33 14.67 -17.96
N LYS A 158 -11.27 15.48 -17.90
CA LYS A 158 -10.16 15.38 -16.94
C LYS A 158 -9.48 14.00 -16.98
N TYR A 159 -9.27 13.50 -18.18
CA TYR A 159 -8.57 12.24 -18.42
C TYR A 159 -7.15 12.53 -18.87
N PHE A 160 -6.17 11.94 -18.21
CA PHE A 160 -4.77 12.17 -18.46
C PHE A 160 -4.04 10.85 -18.59
N GLY A 161 -2.94 10.85 -19.34
CA GLY A 161 -2.10 9.69 -19.52
C GLY A 161 -0.63 10.07 -19.61
N VAL A 162 0.23 9.30 -18.97
CA VAL A 162 1.70 9.43 -19.06
C VAL A 162 2.32 8.09 -19.39
N GLN A 163 3.32 8.08 -20.26
CA GLN A 163 3.99 6.87 -20.75
C GLN A 163 5.18 6.45 -19.85
N PHE A 164 5.49 7.28 -18.85
CA PHE A 164 6.53 7.09 -17.83
C PHE A 164 5.93 6.88 -16.44
N HIS A 165 6.77 6.50 -15.47
CA HIS A 165 6.40 6.25 -14.08
C HIS A 165 6.67 7.48 -13.18
N PRO A 166 5.66 8.29 -12.84
CA PRO A 166 5.83 9.42 -11.91
C PRO A 166 6.05 9.00 -10.44
N GLU A 167 5.73 7.76 -10.08
CA GLU A 167 5.80 7.25 -8.71
C GLU A 167 7.22 6.89 -8.25
N VAL A 168 8.14 6.67 -9.20
CA VAL A 168 9.53 6.27 -8.92
C VAL A 168 10.43 7.48 -8.73
N HIS A 169 11.46 7.32 -7.88
CA HIS A 169 12.45 8.38 -7.62
C HIS A 169 13.22 8.82 -8.88
N HIS A 170 13.34 7.94 -9.88
CA HIS A 170 14.02 8.22 -11.14
C HIS A 170 13.27 9.24 -12.03
N THR A 171 12.05 9.62 -11.68
CA THR A 171 11.32 10.74 -12.29
C THR A 171 11.31 11.91 -11.30
N PRO A 172 12.30 12.83 -11.35
CA PRO A 172 12.28 14.04 -10.54
C PRO A 172 10.95 14.78 -10.70
N ASN A 173 10.39 15.30 -9.62
CA ASN A 173 9.07 15.96 -9.58
C ASN A 173 7.87 15.09 -9.97
N GLY A 174 8.03 13.77 -10.22
CA GLY A 174 6.91 12.88 -10.52
C GLY A 174 5.87 12.80 -9.41
N SER A 175 6.29 12.88 -8.15
CA SER A 175 5.36 12.97 -7.00
C SER A 175 4.50 14.24 -7.03
N GLN A 176 4.99 15.35 -7.61
CA GLN A 176 4.20 16.57 -7.76
C GLN A 176 3.07 16.39 -8.78
N LEU A 177 3.31 15.62 -9.86
CA LEU A 177 2.28 15.24 -10.82
C LEU A 177 1.15 14.46 -10.14
N LEU A 178 1.50 13.44 -9.35
CA LEU A 178 0.51 12.64 -8.62
C LEU A 178 -0.26 13.48 -7.59
N LYS A 179 0.43 14.40 -6.91
CA LYS A 179 -0.20 15.35 -5.98
C LYS A 179 -1.17 16.28 -6.71
N HIS A 180 -0.76 16.87 -7.83
CA HIS A 180 -1.60 17.77 -8.62
C HIS A 180 -2.84 17.06 -9.15
N PHE A 181 -2.68 15.82 -9.63
CA PHE A 181 -3.82 15.01 -10.06
C PHE A 181 -4.79 14.72 -8.89
N ALA A 182 -4.28 14.27 -7.74
CA ALA A 182 -5.12 13.94 -6.60
C ALA A 182 -5.83 15.17 -5.99
N ILE A 183 -5.13 16.29 -5.82
CA ILE A 183 -5.66 17.46 -5.13
C ILE A 183 -6.36 18.40 -6.09
N ASP A 184 -5.67 18.88 -7.13
CA ASP A 184 -6.16 19.98 -7.96
C ASP A 184 -7.16 19.49 -9.02
N ILE A 185 -6.90 18.33 -9.64
CA ILE A 185 -7.76 17.78 -10.70
C ILE A 185 -8.96 17.04 -10.09
N CYS A 186 -8.72 16.13 -9.15
CA CYS A 186 -9.78 15.33 -8.49
C CYS A 186 -10.50 16.09 -7.36
N GLY A 187 -9.92 17.17 -6.83
CA GLY A 187 -10.48 17.90 -5.70
C GLY A 187 -10.42 17.11 -4.38
N ALA A 188 -9.51 16.14 -4.25
CA ALA A 188 -9.34 15.42 -2.99
C ALA A 188 -8.62 16.31 -1.98
N LYS A 189 -9.21 16.46 -0.79
CA LYS A 189 -8.62 17.30 0.26
C LYS A 189 -7.46 16.58 0.95
N PRO A 190 -6.34 17.28 1.25
CA PRO A 190 -5.19 16.73 1.95
C PRO A 190 -5.46 16.58 3.47
N GLU A 191 -6.46 15.78 3.83
CA GLU A 191 -6.91 15.60 5.22
C GLU A 191 -6.36 14.31 5.85
N TRP A 192 -5.75 13.42 5.06
CA TRP A 192 -5.14 12.16 5.53
C TRP A 192 -3.79 12.43 6.19
N THR A 193 -3.84 12.90 7.44
CA THR A 193 -2.69 13.27 8.26
C THR A 193 -2.52 12.32 9.44
N PRO A 194 -1.32 12.17 10.03
CA PRO A 194 -1.12 11.33 11.22
C PRO A 194 -2.12 11.62 12.34
N ALA A 195 -2.45 12.89 12.60
CA ALA A 195 -3.44 13.28 13.61
C ALA A 195 -4.84 12.72 13.28
N SER A 196 -5.36 12.98 12.08
CA SER A 196 -6.66 12.46 11.65
C SER A 196 -6.73 10.92 11.68
N ILE A 197 -5.63 10.25 11.32
CA ILE A 197 -5.54 8.79 11.33
C ILE A 197 -5.62 8.26 12.75
N ILE A 198 -4.95 8.91 13.71
CA ILE A 198 -5.02 8.56 15.13
C ILE A 198 -6.46 8.72 15.64
N ASP A 199 -7.09 9.85 15.36
CA ASP A 199 -8.46 10.13 15.84
C ASP A 199 -9.48 9.12 15.26
N ASP A 200 -9.41 8.85 13.95
CA ASP A 200 -10.25 7.86 13.28
C ASP A 200 -9.97 6.43 13.78
N ALA A 201 -8.70 6.08 14.03
CA ALA A 201 -8.34 4.78 14.58
C ALA A 201 -8.87 4.60 16.01
N VAL A 202 -8.70 5.60 16.88
CA VAL A 202 -9.21 5.58 18.25
C VAL A 202 -10.72 5.38 18.27
N ALA A 203 -11.46 6.16 17.47
CA ALA A 203 -12.92 6.04 17.41
C ALA A 203 -13.38 4.65 16.93
N ARG A 204 -12.70 4.08 15.93
CA ARG A 204 -12.99 2.72 15.44
C ARG A 204 -12.69 1.65 16.48
N ILE A 205 -11.54 1.75 17.17
CA ILE A 205 -11.14 0.81 18.22
C ILE A 205 -12.15 0.86 19.37
N GLN A 206 -12.52 2.04 19.86
CA GLN A 206 -13.53 2.20 20.91
C GLN A 206 -14.87 1.58 20.52
N LYS A 207 -15.33 1.82 19.28
CA LYS A 207 -16.58 1.24 18.77
C LYS A 207 -16.52 -0.28 18.68
N GLN A 208 -15.40 -0.85 18.26
CA GLN A 208 -15.24 -2.28 18.05
C GLN A 208 -15.01 -3.04 19.36
N ALA A 209 -14.13 -2.53 20.23
CA ALA A 209 -13.78 -3.17 21.49
C ALA A 209 -14.84 -2.96 22.58
N GLY A 210 -15.50 -1.79 22.61
CA GLY A 210 -16.52 -1.47 23.60
C GLY A 210 -15.97 -1.50 25.04
N LYS A 211 -16.41 -2.49 25.82
CA LYS A 211 -15.97 -2.69 27.22
C LYS A 211 -15.09 -3.93 27.41
N GLU A 212 -14.77 -4.62 26.33
CA GLU A 212 -14.09 -5.91 26.35
C GLU A 212 -12.60 -5.74 26.64
N ARG A 213 -12.00 -6.71 27.34
CA ARG A 213 -10.54 -6.76 27.46
C ARG A 213 -9.91 -7.14 26.13
N VAL A 214 -8.77 -6.52 25.85
CA VAL A 214 -8.04 -6.65 24.60
C VAL A 214 -6.61 -7.07 24.89
N LEU A 215 -6.14 -8.10 24.19
CA LEU A 215 -4.78 -8.61 24.32
C LEU A 215 -3.90 -8.12 23.18
N ALA A 216 -2.68 -7.69 23.47
CA ALA A 216 -1.67 -7.42 22.46
C ALA A 216 -0.41 -8.24 22.68
N ALA A 217 0.07 -8.88 21.62
CA ALA A 217 1.44 -9.41 21.58
C ALA A 217 2.39 -8.29 21.16
N VAL A 218 3.30 -7.88 22.05
CA VAL A 218 4.31 -6.87 21.76
C VAL A 218 5.64 -7.57 21.55
N SER A 219 6.26 -7.34 20.40
CA SER A 219 7.55 -7.94 20.04
C SER A 219 8.75 -7.02 20.25
N GLY A 220 8.51 -5.73 20.53
CA GLY A 220 9.51 -4.67 20.46
C GLY A 220 9.70 -4.07 19.05
N GLY A 221 9.09 -4.70 18.04
CA GLY A 221 8.98 -4.13 16.70
C GLY A 221 8.11 -2.87 16.66
N VAL A 222 8.33 -2.02 15.66
CA VAL A 222 7.60 -0.75 15.50
C VAL A 222 6.09 -1.00 15.35
N ASP A 223 5.70 -1.96 14.52
CA ASP A 223 4.29 -2.17 14.18
C ASP A 223 3.45 -2.64 15.38
N SER A 224 3.94 -3.64 16.13
CA SER A 224 3.27 -4.15 17.33
C SER A 224 3.23 -3.09 18.44
N SER A 225 4.30 -2.29 18.58
CA SER A 225 4.36 -1.21 19.56
C SER A 225 3.41 -0.06 19.23
N VAL A 226 3.33 0.37 17.97
CA VAL A 226 2.39 1.41 17.52
C VAL A 226 0.95 0.92 17.63
N ALA A 227 0.67 -0.33 17.25
CA ALA A 227 -0.66 -0.92 17.39
C ALA A 227 -1.11 -0.95 18.86
N ALA A 228 -0.25 -1.44 19.76
CA ALA A 228 -0.54 -1.45 21.19
C ALA A 228 -0.71 -0.03 21.76
N ALA A 229 0.11 0.94 21.33
CA ALA A 229 -0.03 2.33 21.75
C ALA A 229 -1.32 2.99 21.27
N LEU A 230 -1.76 2.72 20.03
CA LEU A 230 -3.03 3.21 19.51
C LEU A 230 -4.21 2.61 20.26
N VAL A 231 -4.18 1.30 20.54
CA VAL A 231 -5.22 0.63 21.32
C VAL A 231 -5.25 1.15 22.74
N HIS A 232 -4.10 1.28 23.41
CA HIS A 232 -4.02 1.85 24.75
C HIS A 232 -4.58 3.29 24.78
N LYS A 233 -4.24 4.13 23.79
CA LYS A 233 -4.82 5.47 23.66
C LYS A 233 -6.34 5.45 23.52
N ALA A 234 -6.88 4.42 22.88
CA ALA A 234 -8.31 4.30 22.64
C ALA A 234 -9.10 3.81 23.85
N ILE A 235 -8.56 2.82 24.57
CA ILE A 235 -9.31 2.05 25.59
C ILE A 235 -8.60 1.88 26.94
N GLY A 236 -7.44 2.50 27.12
CA GLY A 236 -6.69 2.55 28.38
C GLY A 236 -6.41 1.16 28.97
N ASP A 237 -6.86 0.96 30.20
CA ASP A 237 -6.64 -0.25 31.02
C ASP A 237 -7.39 -1.50 30.52
N GLN A 238 -8.20 -1.39 29.46
CA GLN A 238 -8.74 -2.57 28.78
C GLN A 238 -7.66 -3.36 28.04
N LEU A 239 -6.54 -2.72 27.71
CA LEU A 239 -5.41 -3.36 27.04
C LEU A 239 -4.50 -4.09 28.03
N VAL A 240 -4.26 -5.37 27.77
CA VAL A 240 -3.18 -6.14 28.38
C VAL A 240 -2.13 -6.44 27.31
N ALA A 241 -0.91 -5.94 27.51
CA ALA A 241 0.22 -6.25 26.64
C ALA A 241 1.00 -7.45 27.20
N VAL A 242 1.39 -8.37 26.32
CA VAL A 242 2.29 -9.48 26.63
C VAL A 242 3.55 -9.32 25.82
N PHE A 243 4.69 -9.33 26.50
CA PHE A 243 6.02 -9.32 25.92
C PHE A 243 6.76 -10.58 26.38
N VAL A 244 7.31 -11.33 25.42
CA VAL A 244 8.10 -12.55 25.70
C VAL A 244 9.54 -12.28 25.29
N ASP A 245 10.44 -12.21 26.27
CA ASP A 245 11.87 -12.22 26.02
C ASP A 245 12.31 -13.65 25.70
N THR A 246 12.77 -13.84 24.48
CA THR A 246 13.20 -15.14 23.96
C THR A 246 14.67 -15.41 24.21
N GLY A 247 15.42 -14.45 24.75
CA GLY A 247 16.88 -14.51 24.83
C GLY A 247 17.59 -14.32 23.47
N LEU A 248 16.83 -14.06 22.39
CA LEU A 248 17.34 -13.85 21.03
C LEU A 248 17.22 -12.39 20.56
N LEU A 249 16.92 -11.48 21.48
CA LEU A 249 16.77 -10.05 21.22
C LEU A 249 18.12 -9.33 21.17
N ARG A 250 18.13 -8.07 20.72
CA ARG A 250 19.33 -7.23 20.77
C ARG A 250 19.62 -6.82 22.21
N LYS A 251 20.89 -6.45 22.46
CA LYS A 251 21.36 -5.98 23.76
C LYS A 251 20.48 -4.83 24.28
N GLY A 252 19.86 -5.02 25.45
CA GLY A 252 19.02 -4.02 26.13
C GLY A 252 17.63 -3.83 25.54
N GLU A 253 17.23 -4.61 24.52
CA GLU A 253 15.93 -4.44 23.86
C GLU A 253 14.75 -4.79 24.79
N GLY A 254 14.84 -5.89 25.54
CA GLY A 254 13.79 -6.28 26.49
C GLY A 254 13.53 -5.24 27.57
N GLU A 255 14.60 -4.67 28.16
CA GLU A 255 14.51 -3.59 29.14
C GLU A 255 13.86 -2.33 28.55
N GLN A 256 14.24 -1.96 27.33
CA GLN A 256 13.68 -0.80 26.64
C GLN A 256 12.18 -0.96 26.36
N VAL A 257 11.75 -2.15 25.92
CA VAL A 257 10.33 -2.45 25.69
C VAL A 257 9.57 -2.38 27.02
N ALA A 258 10.08 -3.03 28.06
CA ALA A 258 9.44 -3.03 29.37
C ALA A 258 9.30 -1.63 29.98
N SER A 259 10.37 -0.82 29.97
CA SER A 259 10.36 0.58 30.44
C SER A 259 9.38 1.43 29.62
N THR A 260 9.36 1.29 28.29
CA THR A 260 8.45 2.07 27.44
C THR A 260 6.98 1.82 27.79
N PHE A 261 6.58 0.56 27.95
CA PHE A 261 5.19 0.22 28.24
C PHE A 261 4.78 0.55 29.68
N ARG A 262 5.63 0.25 30.67
CA ARG A 262 5.30 0.46 32.08
C ARG A 262 5.46 1.90 32.53
N GLU A 263 6.55 2.55 32.14
CA GLU A 263 6.94 3.86 32.69
C GLU A 263 6.42 5.02 31.83
N LYS A 264 6.44 4.88 30.49
CA LYS A 264 6.04 5.96 29.59
C LYS A 264 4.57 5.88 29.18
N MET A 265 4.08 4.66 28.92
CA MET A 265 2.70 4.44 28.51
C MET A 265 1.78 4.15 29.69
N HIS A 266 2.31 3.74 30.85
CA HIS A 266 1.51 3.27 31.99
C HIS A 266 0.51 2.15 31.63
N ALA A 267 0.88 1.29 30.68
CA ALA A 267 0.05 0.18 30.23
C ALA A 267 0.35 -1.10 31.06
N GLU A 268 -0.68 -1.93 31.25
CA GLU A 268 -0.52 -3.27 31.83
C GLU A 268 0.38 -4.12 30.91
N LEU A 269 1.57 -4.50 31.41
CA LEU A 269 2.55 -5.32 30.68
C LEU A 269 2.96 -6.56 31.47
N ILE A 270 2.60 -7.71 30.93
CA ILE A 270 3.11 -9.02 31.33
C ILE A 270 4.39 -9.28 30.54
N ALA A 271 5.54 -9.12 31.21
CA ALA A 271 6.85 -9.43 30.63
C ALA A 271 7.29 -10.82 31.12
N VAL A 272 7.51 -11.74 30.19
CA VAL A 272 7.93 -13.12 30.45
C VAL A 272 9.37 -13.26 29.98
N ASP A 273 10.27 -13.60 30.90
CA ASP A 273 11.61 -14.07 30.52
C ASP A 273 11.55 -15.57 30.24
N ALA A 274 11.68 -15.95 28.97
CA ALA A 274 11.70 -17.33 28.49
C ALA A 274 13.07 -17.69 27.88
N SER A 275 14.13 -16.93 28.17
CA SER A 275 15.44 -17.08 27.54
C SER A 275 15.98 -18.51 27.65
N ASP A 276 15.98 -19.09 28.85
CA ASP A 276 16.44 -20.46 29.08
C ASP A 276 15.61 -21.50 28.32
N GLU A 277 14.30 -21.30 28.23
CA GLU A 277 13.41 -22.20 27.51
C GLU A 277 13.65 -22.22 26.01
N PHE A 278 13.92 -21.05 25.41
CA PHE A 278 14.22 -20.92 23.99
C PHE A 278 15.62 -21.43 23.66
N LEU A 279 16.63 -21.02 24.43
CA LEU A 279 18.02 -21.47 24.24
C LEU A 279 18.16 -22.98 24.47
N GLY A 280 17.47 -23.53 25.47
CA GLY A 280 17.40 -24.96 25.72
C GLY A 280 16.80 -25.75 24.55
N ALA A 281 15.71 -25.25 23.96
CA ALA A 281 15.06 -25.89 22.81
C ALA A 281 15.88 -25.80 21.50
N LEU A 282 16.77 -24.82 21.40
CA LEU A 282 17.67 -24.64 20.26
C LEU A 282 18.99 -25.41 20.38
N LYS A 283 19.25 -26.04 21.53
CA LYS A 283 20.50 -26.77 21.78
C LYS A 283 20.70 -27.90 20.75
N GLY A 284 21.80 -27.85 20.02
CA GLY A 284 22.17 -28.85 19.02
C GLY A 284 21.41 -28.74 17.69
N VAL A 285 20.49 -27.79 17.56
CA VAL A 285 19.77 -27.56 16.30
C VAL A 285 20.63 -26.70 15.38
N THR A 286 21.00 -27.22 14.21
CA THR A 286 21.81 -26.52 13.21
C THR A 286 20.99 -26.03 12.03
N ASP A 287 20.00 -26.82 11.59
CA ASP A 287 19.14 -26.52 10.46
C ASP A 287 18.31 -25.23 10.69
N PRO A 288 18.41 -24.23 9.80
CA PRO A 288 17.76 -22.93 10.00
C PRO A 288 16.23 -23.01 9.94
N GLU A 289 15.64 -23.89 9.12
CA GLU A 289 14.18 -24.02 9.02
C GLU A 289 13.62 -24.69 10.28
N GLN A 290 14.33 -25.67 10.83
CA GLN A 290 13.99 -26.27 12.10
C GLN A 290 14.10 -25.26 13.25
N LYS A 291 15.12 -24.39 13.27
CA LYS A 291 15.21 -23.28 14.24
C LYS A 291 13.98 -22.37 14.17
N ARG A 292 13.57 -21.96 12.97
CA ARG A 292 12.38 -21.11 12.77
C ARG A 292 11.11 -21.75 13.33
N LYS A 293 10.88 -23.03 13.02
CA LYS A 293 9.73 -23.78 13.52
C LYS A 293 9.72 -23.88 15.04
N ILE A 294 10.86 -24.22 15.66
CA ILE A 294 10.98 -24.34 17.12
C ILE A 294 10.68 -23.01 17.81
N VAL A 295 11.28 -21.91 17.33
CA VAL A 295 11.06 -20.58 17.89
C VAL A 295 9.59 -20.16 17.75
N GLY A 296 9.01 -20.32 16.55
CA GLY A 296 7.62 -19.96 16.30
C GLY A 296 6.63 -20.75 17.15
N GLU A 297 6.77 -22.08 17.18
CA GLU A 297 5.89 -22.95 17.97
C GLU A 297 5.97 -22.63 19.47
N LYS A 298 7.19 -22.46 20.00
CA LYS A 298 7.40 -22.16 21.41
C LYS A 298 6.80 -20.81 21.79
N PHE A 299 6.97 -19.80 20.95
CA PHE A 299 6.37 -18.48 21.15
C PHE A 299 4.85 -18.55 21.22
N ILE A 300 4.21 -19.25 20.27
CA ILE A 300 2.75 -19.44 20.25
C ILE A 300 2.28 -20.12 21.53
N ARG A 301 2.90 -21.22 21.95
CA ARG A 301 2.51 -21.94 23.18
C ARG A 301 2.65 -21.08 24.45
N LEU A 302 3.73 -20.31 24.57
CA LEU A 302 3.92 -19.40 25.69
C LEU A 302 2.89 -18.29 25.69
N PHE A 303 2.62 -17.69 24.53
CA PHE A 303 1.61 -16.65 24.39
C PHE A 303 0.20 -17.17 24.72
N GLU A 304 -0.17 -18.35 24.22
CA GLU A 304 -1.44 -19.01 24.58
C GLU A 304 -1.57 -19.28 26.08
N ALA A 305 -0.48 -19.68 26.74
CA ALA A 305 -0.46 -19.89 28.18
C ALA A 305 -0.73 -18.59 28.95
N GLN A 306 -0.13 -17.47 28.50
CA GLN A 306 -0.39 -16.14 29.08
C GLN A 306 -1.83 -15.69 28.80
N ALA A 307 -2.33 -15.86 27.57
CA ALA A 307 -3.70 -15.51 27.20
C ALA A 307 -4.76 -16.25 28.04
N LYS A 308 -4.51 -17.52 28.38
CA LYS A 308 -5.37 -18.32 29.29
C LYS A 308 -5.42 -17.73 30.71
N GLN A 309 -4.28 -17.28 31.24
CA GLN A 309 -4.21 -16.65 32.56
C GLN A 309 -4.98 -15.32 32.64
N ILE A 310 -5.07 -14.61 31.52
CA ILE A 310 -5.76 -13.30 31.39
C ILE A 310 -7.29 -13.48 31.24
N GLY A 311 -7.78 -14.72 31.05
CA GLY A 311 -9.22 -15.02 31.00
C GLY A 311 -9.84 -14.98 29.60
N HIS A 312 -9.10 -15.38 28.57
CA HIS A 312 -9.58 -15.49 27.18
C HIS A 312 -10.17 -14.17 26.62
N PRO A 313 -9.35 -13.13 26.48
CA PRO A 313 -9.79 -11.85 25.91
C PRO A 313 -10.38 -12.05 24.50
N LYS A 314 -11.48 -11.33 24.23
CA LYS A 314 -12.27 -11.46 22.99
C LYS A 314 -11.52 -10.93 21.76
N PHE A 315 -10.60 -10.00 21.96
CA PHE A 315 -9.85 -9.36 20.90
C PHE A 315 -8.36 -9.60 21.07
N LEU A 316 -7.70 -9.94 19.97
CA LEU A 316 -6.25 -9.98 19.82
C LEU A 316 -5.81 -8.86 18.87
N VAL A 317 -4.89 -8.02 19.32
CA VAL A 317 -4.30 -6.94 18.54
C VAL A 317 -3.10 -7.47 17.77
N GLN A 318 -3.07 -7.13 16.48
CA GLN A 318 -1.94 -7.41 15.59
C GLN A 318 -1.50 -6.12 14.90
N GLY A 319 -0.19 -5.95 14.74
CA GLY A 319 0.41 -4.81 14.02
C GLY A 319 0.40 -4.96 12.50
N THR A 320 -0.59 -5.64 11.91
CA THR A 320 -0.63 -5.90 10.47
C THR A 320 -0.74 -4.60 9.67
N ILE A 321 0.12 -4.43 8.66
CA ILE A 321 0.19 -3.19 7.86
C ILE A 321 -0.39 -3.39 6.45
N TYR A 322 -0.63 -2.28 5.75
CA TYR A 322 -1.29 -2.30 4.44
C TYR A 322 -0.62 -3.20 3.38
N PRO A 323 0.73 -3.24 3.26
CA PRO A 323 1.39 -4.18 2.37
C PRO A 323 1.04 -5.65 2.63
N ASP A 324 0.85 -6.05 3.89
CA ASP A 324 0.49 -7.44 4.23
C ASP A 324 -0.89 -7.82 3.70
N VAL A 325 -1.85 -6.89 3.79
CA VAL A 325 -3.23 -7.07 3.29
C VAL A 325 -3.27 -7.13 1.78
N VAL A 326 -2.47 -6.30 1.10
CA VAL A 326 -2.37 -6.31 -0.36
C VAL A 326 -1.79 -7.65 -0.84
N GLU A 327 -0.75 -8.15 -0.16
CA GLU A 327 -0.13 -9.43 -0.50
C GLU A 327 -1.05 -10.63 -0.26
N SER A 328 -1.83 -10.64 0.83
CA SER A 328 -2.77 -11.73 1.11
C SER A 328 -4.01 -11.72 0.21
N SER A 329 -4.32 -10.58 -0.40
CA SER A 329 -5.44 -10.44 -1.34
C SER A 329 -5.08 -10.76 -2.80
N ALA A 330 -3.80 -11.01 -3.10
CA ALA A 330 -3.31 -11.24 -4.46
C ALA A 330 -3.45 -12.72 -4.88
N PRO A 331 -4.27 -13.07 -5.89
CA PRO A 331 -4.53 -14.47 -6.28
C PRO A 331 -3.28 -15.25 -6.70
N ASP A 332 -2.30 -14.58 -7.32
CA ASP A 332 -1.11 -15.21 -7.92
C ASP A 332 0.10 -15.34 -6.98
N ARG A 333 0.02 -14.84 -5.74
CA ARG A 333 1.15 -14.86 -4.78
C ARG A 333 1.00 -15.91 -3.66
N ASN A 334 0.12 -16.90 -3.86
CA ASN A 334 -0.11 -18.04 -2.95
C ASN A 334 1.13 -18.92 -2.65
N LYS A 335 2.31 -18.69 -3.25
CA LYS A 335 3.56 -19.35 -2.84
C LYS A 335 4.20 -18.73 -1.58
N ALA A 336 3.86 -17.48 -1.23
CA ALA A 336 4.42 -16.79 -0.06
C ALA A 336 3.77 -17.20 1.28
N GLU A 337 2.63 -17.90 1.26
CA GLU A 337 1.90 -18.34 2.46
C GLU A 337 2.74 -19.22 3.39
N ARG A 338 3.71 -19.99 2.86
CA ARG A 338 4.57 -20.85 3.69
C ARG A 338 5.50 -20.08 4.64
N ILE A 339 5.84 -18.84 4.33
CA ILE A 339 6.78 -18.02 5.13
C ILE A 339 6.04 -17.19 6.20
N LYS A 340 4.77 -16.85 5.98
CA LYS A 340 4.00 -15.96 6.86
C LYS A 340 3.25 -16.67 8.00
N THR A 341 3.26 -18.00 8.07
CA THR A 341 2.65 -18.76 9.19
C THR A 341 3.24 -18.42 10.56
N HIS A 342 4.41 -17.78 10.62
CA HIS A 342 5.08 -17.41 11.87
C HIS A 342 4.81 -15.97 12.33
N HIS A 343 4.09 -15.17 11.52
CA HIS A 343 3.86 -13.74 11.81
C HIS A 343 2.48 -13.47 12.43
N ASN A 344 1.55 -14.41 12.29
CA ASN A 344 0.22 -14.33 12.89
C ASN A 344 0.15 -15.30 14.07
N VAL A 345 -0.22 -14.76 15.23
CA VAL A 345 -0.35 -15.49 16.50
C VAL A 345 -1.80 -15.95 16.77
N GLY A 346 -2.58 -16.10 15.70
CA GLY A 346 -4.02 -16.39 15.76
C GLY A 346 -4.41 -17.61 14.95
#